data_AF-A0A852EEB7-F1
#
_entry.id   AF-A0A852EEB7-F1
#
_cell.length_a   1.000
_cell.length_b   1.000
_cell.length_c   1.000
_cell.angle_alpha   90.00
_cell.angle_beta   90.00
_cell.angle_gamma   90.00
#
_symmetry.space_group_name_H-M   'P 1'
#
loop_
_entity.id
_entity.type
_entity.pdbx_description
1 polymer ?
#
loop_
_entity_poly.entity_id
_entity_poly.type
_entity_poly.pdbx_seq_one_letter_code
_entity_poly.pdbx_strand_id
1 'polypeptide(L)'
;QDTQSRSVDLNHVIALLQDSGSKELEKEQLKTLKKVVKHFENGLPLKDVARVTEILNLCAEKMNEQEAFTEPLCELIKLFGLPFQKKKSSDEVNYSVEVSQSIAQLGYLMRVPSSQVKIQICKSIVSFYNMELLGKLLSGYQPTSPNYKIRMAEAGGLAEALVLSLALVENQLTEKLWVLKVLQHLSTSGISCGQMVKAQAASRLCLCLNGADPSGELVFRSSDILWNLLEKASKEEVVNQLRSLECVHALKEVFVDLMCGFRHCDYQLRNDLLVIATLLAENPAVPMIESGFAKVLIVLATCPEVKLPNPLVKGFKLTYSYEDFEMKKLLFNVLRIFSKDPSAAQLLSENHVMPALLYYVKQNQKPGFPDWSAAQYEELQLHAIAVLASVAPVLVDKYLSCQANTLLLMFLEWCTGQDPFFGRGNSFHGTGGRGNKLAQMRYSLRALRSVVALYDDAVSINLCDQGAISQLLDILKYAADKSKEKESTVVLEIQADILFILSVLCENDVHRK
;
A
#
# COMPACT_ATOMS: atom_id res chain seq x y z
N GLN A 1 7.36 -42.95 40.07
CA GLN A 1 6.36 -42.49 41.06
C GLN A 1 5.63 -41.32 40.44
N ASP A 2 4.48 -41.64 39.83
CA ASP A 2 3.59 -40.68 39.18
C ASP A 2 2.97 -39.74 40.20
N THR A 3 3.39 -38.47 40.17
CA THR A 3 2.63 -37.40 40.81
C THR A 3 1.47 -37.09 39.87
N GLN A 4 0.35 -37.81 40.03
CA GLN A 4 -0.95 -37.35 39.52
C GLN A 4 -1.15 -35.92 40.02
N SER A 5 -0.97 -34.95 39.13
CA SER A 5 -1.40 -33.57 39.35
C SER A 5 -2.87 -33.61 39.76
N ARG A 6 -3.16 -33.36 41.04
CA ARG A 6 -4.54 -33.20 41.54
C ARG A 6 -5.28 -32.26 40.58
N SER A 7 -6.39 -32.71 40.02
CA SER A 7 -7.21 -31.91 39.10
C SER A 7 -7.61 -30.61 39.79
N VAL A 8 -7.31 -29.47 39.16
CA VAL A 8 -7.78 -28.17 39.65
C VAL A 8 -9.27 -28.06 39.33
N ASP A 9 -10.10 -27.87 40.35
CA ASP A 9 -11.54 -27.63 40.18
C ASP A 9 -11.79 -26.17 39.79
N LEU A 10 -11.93 -25.92 38.48
CA LEU A 10 -12.14 -24.58 37.94
C LEU A 10 -13.45 -23.93 38.44
N ASN A 11 -14.50 -24.71 38.73
CA ASN A 11 -15.75 -24.16 39.23
C ASN A 11 -15.57 -23.61 40.66
N HIS A 12 -14.78 -24.30 41.46
CA HIS A 12 -14.41 -23.81 42.79
C HIS A 12 -13.57 -22.52 42.71
N VAL A 13 -12.65 -22.42 41.74
CA VAL A 13 -11.88 -21.18 41.51
C VAL A 13 -12.79 -20.01 41.13
N ILE A 14 -13.76 -20.24 40.24
CA ILE A 14 -14.74 -19.23 39.83
C ILE A 14 -15.54 -18.74 41.04
N ALA A 15 -16.09 -19.67 41.84
CA ALA A 15 -16.85 -19.33 43.04
C ALA A 15 -16.01 -18.53 44.05
N LEU A 16 -14.73 -18.90 44.22
CA LEU A 16 -13.81 -18.19 45.11
C LEU A 16 -13.52 -16.76 44.64
N LEU A 17 -13.43 -16.52 43.32
CA LEU A 17 -13.19 -15.18 42.76
C LEU A 17 -14.44 -14.29 42.78
N GLN A 18 -15.64 -14.88 42.75
CA GLN A 18 -16.89 -14.14 42.90
C GLN A 18 -17.07 -13.62 44.34
N ASP A 19 -16.50 -14.31 45.33
CA ASP A 19 -16.59 -13.87 46.72
C ASP A 19 -15.77 -12.58 46.97
N SER A 20 -16.34 -11.67 47.76
CA SER A 20 -15.84 -10.33 48.02
C SER A 20 -15.72 -10.11 49.53
N GLY A 21 -14.71 -10.70 50.17
CA GLY A 21 -14.53 -10.56 51.62
C GLY A 21 -13.13 -10.86 52.17
N SER A 22 -12.49 -9.84 52.77
CA SER A 22 -11.26 -9.89 53.59
C SER A 22 -9.90 -10.06 52.87
N LYS A 23 -8.83 -9.55 53.49
CA LYS A 23 -7.43 -9.65 53.01
C LYS A 23 -6.87 -11.09 53.03
N GLU A 24 -7.44 -11.98 53.82
CA GLU A 24 -7.03 -13.39 53.85
C GLU A 24 -7.59 -14.15 52.63
N LEU A 25 -8.79 -13.78 52.16
CA LEU A 25 -9.38 -14.30 50.92
C LEU A 25 -8.56 -13.90 49.69
N GLU A 26 -8.03 -12.66 49.66
CA GLU A 26 -7.16 -12.18 48.58
C GLU A 26 -5.93 -13.09 48.40
N LYS A 27 -5.21 -13.41 49.48
CA LYS A 27 -4.05 -14.31 49.42
C LYS A 27 -4.43 -15.70 48.93
N GLU A 28 -5.60 -16.21 49.34
CA GLU A 28 -6.10 -17.50 48.91
C GLU A 28 -6.48 -17.51 47.42
N GLN A 29 -7.13 -16.46 46.94
CA GLN A 29 -7.45 -16.24 45.52
C GLN A 29 -6.17 -16.24 44.68
N LEU A 30 -5.18 -15.42 45.04
CA LEU A 30 -3.89 -15.34 44.33
C LEU A 30 -3.15 -16.69 44.30
N LYS A 31 -3.14 -17.42 45.43
CA LYS A 31 -2.54 -18.75 45.52
C LYS A 31 -3.26 -19.76 44.62
N THR A 32 -4.57 -19.66 44.51
CA THR A 32 -5.39 -20.53 43.68
C THR A 32 -5.19 -20.23 42.20
N LEU A 33 -5.13 -18.96 41.80
CA LEU A 33 -4.78 -18.56 40.43
C LEU A 33 -3.41 -19.09 40.00
N LYS A 34 -2.39 -19.02 40.87
CA LYS A 34 -1.06 -19.60 40.60
C LYS A 34 -1.12 -21.12 40.36
N LYS A 35 -2.01 -21.85 41.06
CA LYS A 35 -2.22 -23.28 40.81
C LYS A 35 -2.87 -23.54 39.45
N VAL A 36 -3.82 -22.71 39.04
CA VAL A 36 -4.46 -22.79 37.70
C VAL A 36 -3.41 -22.61 36.61
N VAL A 37 -2.59 -21.56 36.70
CA VAL A 37 -1.52 -21.28 35.72
C VAL A 37 -0.56 -22.46 35.63
N LYS A 38 -0.09 -22.98 36.77
CA LYS A 38 0.82 -24.13 36.81
C LYS A 38 0.19 -25.39 36.22
N HIS A 39 -1.10 -25.60 36.43
CA HIS A 39 -1.80 -26.77 35.89
C HIS A 39 -1.84 -26.78 34.35
N PHE A 40 -1.90 -25.60 33.72
CA PHE A 40 -1.97 -25.45 32.26
C PHE A 40 -0.67 -24.96 31.62
N GLU A 41 0.47 -25.07 32.32
CA GLU A 41 1.77 -24.55 31.86
C GLU A 41 2.29 -25.18 30.54
N ASN A 42 1.76 -26.35 30.15
CA ASN A 42 2.12 -27.06 28.92
C ASN A 42 1.02 -26.99 27.83
N GLY A 43 0.00 -26.16 28.01
CA GLY A 43 -1.09 -25.97 27.05
C GLY A 43 -2.49 -26.10 27.65
N LEU A 44 -3.48 -25.65 26.88
CA LEU A 44 -4.84 -25.45 27.35
C LEU A 44 -5.82 -26.40 26.63
N PRO A 45 -6.46 -27.35 27.33
CA PRO A 45 -7.51 -28.20 26.76
C PRO A 45 -8.71 -27.40 26.27
N LEU A 46 -9.21 -27.70 25.06
CA LEU A 46 -10.36 -26.99 24.46
C LEU A 46 -11.60 -26.94 25.37
N LYS A 47 -11.88 -28.06 26.06
CA LYS A 47 -13.00 -28.18 27.01
C LYS A 47 -12.93 -27.22 28.20
N ASP A 48 -11.75 -26.71 28.53
CA ASP A 48 -11.50 -25.87 29.72
C ASP A 48 -11.32 -24.38 29.34
N VAL A 49 -11.23 -24.05 28.04
CA VAL A 49 -11.00 -22.68 27.53
C VAL A 49 -12.07 -21.70 28.03
N ALA A 50 -13.35 -22.06 27.96
CA ALA A 50 -14.44 -21.20 28.40
C ALA A 50 -14.34 -20.85 29.90
N ARG A 51 -14.06 -21.86 30.74
CA ARG A 51 -13.90 -21.67 32.19
C ARG A 51 -12.67 -20.86 32.55
N VAL A 52 -11.55 -21.07 31.86
CA VAL A 52 -10.35 -20.25 32.05
C VAL A 52 -10.60 -18.80 31.62
N THR A 53 -11.41 -18.58 30.59
CA THR A 53 -11.84 -17.24 30.17
C THR A 53 -12.68 -16.55 31.24
N GLU A 54 -13.61 -17.28 31.88
CA GLU A 54 -14.40 -16.76 32.99
C GLU A 54 -13.53 -16.35 34.19
N ILE A 55 -12.59 -17.22 34.59
CA ILE A 55 -11.59 -16.91 35.64
C ILE A 55 -10.79 -15.66 35.28
N LEU A 56 -10.39 -15.54 34.02
CA LEU A 56 -9.61 -14.43 33.52
C LEU A 56 -10.42 -13.11 33.52
N ASN A 57 -11.72 -13.15 33.20
CA ASN A 57 -12.61 -11.98 33.31
C ASN A 57 -12.80 -11.52 34.76
N LEU A 58 -13.07 -12.45 35.68
CA LEU A 58 -13.19 -12.16 37.11
C LEU A 58 -11.88 -11.59 37.67
N CYS A 59 -10.73 -12.13 37.25
CA CYS A 59 -9.42 -11.61 37.61
C CYS A 59 -9.22 -10.17 37.11
N ALA A 60 -9.67 -9.85 35.88
CA ALA A 60 -9.61 -8.50 35.34
C ALA A 60 -10.53 -7.51 36.09
N GLU A 61 -11.71 -7.96 36.54
CA GLU A 61 -12.60 -7.15 37.38
C GLU A 61 -11.97 -6.82 38.73
N LYS A 62 -11.43 -7.83 39.43
CA LYS A 62 -10.72 -7.65 40.71
C LYS A 62 -9.49 -6.75 40.57
N MET A 63 -8.79 -6.80 39.45
CA MET A 63 -7.62 -5.96 39.20
C MET A 63 -7.95 -4.45 39.22
N ASN A 64 -9.19 -4.06 38.91
CA ASN A 64 -9.61 -2.66 39.00
C ASN A 64 -9.61 -2.14 40.44
N GLU A 65 -9.77 -3.04 41.42
CA GLU A 65 -9.77 -2.72 42.85
C GLU A 65 -8.43 -3.04 43.52
N GLN A 66 -7.72 -4.05 43.03
CA GLN A 66 -6.57 -4.67 43.68
C GLN A 66 -5.44 -4.95 42.67
N GLU A 67 -4.38 -4.14 42.72
CA GLU A 67 -3.22 -4.24 41.81
C GLU A 67 -2.51 -5.60 41.87
N ALA A 68 -2.61 -6.32 42.99
CA ALA A 68 -2.03 -7.66 43.16
C ALA A 68 -2.50 -8.70 42.11
N PHE A 69 -3.63 -8.44 41.44
CA PHE A 69 -4.17 -9.31 40.38
C PHE A 69 -3.54 -9.10 38.99
N THR A 70 -2.71 -8.07 38.80
CA THR A 70 -2.10 -7.78 37.49
C THR A 70 -1.19 -8.92 37.01
N GLU A 71 -0.30 -9.43 37.87
CA GLU A 71 0.59 -10.55 37.52
C GLU A 71 -0.20 -11.85 37.23
N PRO A 72 -1.12 -12.32 38.11
CA PRO A 72 -1.99 -13.45 37.80
C PRO A 72 -2.78 -13.31 36.51
N LEU A 73 -3.32 -12.13 36.21
CA LEU A 73 -4.04 -11.87 34.97
C LEU A 73 -3.12 -12.04 33.76
N CYS A 74 -1.91 -11.48 33.81
CA CYS A 74 -0.91 -11.65 32.75
C CYS A 74 -0.54 -13.12 32.53
N GLU A 75 -0.36 -13.89 33.61
CA GLU A 75 -0.08 -15.33 33.52
C GLU A 75 -1.25 -16.13 32.93
N LEU A 76 -2.49 -15.80 33.28
CA LEU A 76 -3.67 -16.41 32.64
C LEU A 76 -3.73 -16.08 31.14
N ILE A 77 -3.45 -14.85 30.75
CA ILE A 77 -3.39 -14.43 29.34
C ILE A 77 -2.27 -15.16 28.60
N LYS A 78 -1.13 -15.45 29.25
CA LYS A 78 -0.04 -16.25 28.66
C LYS A 78 -0.50 -17.66 28.28
N LEU A 79 -1.42 -18.27 29.04
CA LEU A 79 -1.96 -19.59 28.71
C LEU A 79 -2.64 -19.62 27.33
N PHE A 80 -3.27 -18.52 26.92
CA PHE A 80 -3.85 -18.42 25.57
C PHE A 80 -2.79 -18.44 24.48
N GLY A 81 -1.55 -18.07 24.78
CA GLY A 81 -0.42 -18.18 23.85
C GLY A 81 0.11 -19.60 23.69
N LEU A 82 -0.18 -20.52 24.62
CA LEU A 82 0.29 -21.91 24.61
C LEU A 82 -0.57 -22.84 23.73
N PRO A 83 -0.08 -24.01 23.30
CA PRO A 83 -0.84 -24.89 22.41
C PRO A 83 -2.22 -25.25 22.97
N PHE A 84 -3.26 -25.09 22.16
CA PHE A 84 -4.57 -25.64 22.51
C PHE A 84 -4.57 -27.15 22.26
N GLN A 85 -5.25 -27.88 23.13
CA GLN A 85 -5.17 -29.33 23.19
C GLN A 85 -6.54 -29.99 23.01
N LYS A 86 -6.59 -31.03 22.19
CA LYS A 86 -7.79 -31.84 21.88
C LYS A 86 -7.57 -33.31 22.28
N LYS A 87 -8.66 -34.02 22.59
CA LYS A 87 -8.64 -35.48 22.75
C LYS A 87 -9.10 -36.20 21.49
N LYS A 88 -10.07 -35.61 20.79
CA LYS A 88 -10.64 -36.13 19.54
C LYS A 88 -10.56 -35.07 18.46
N SER A 89 -10.52 -35.48 17.20
CA SER A 89 -10.58 -34.56 16.06
C SER A 89 -11.86 -33.73 16.06
N SER A 90 -12.99 -34.31 16.48
CA SER A 90 -14.28 -33.63 16.62
C SER A 90 -14.28 -32.46 17.60
N ASP A 91 -13.34 -32.43 18.55
CA ASP A 91 -13.30 -31.37 19.59
C ASP A 91 -13.07 -29.98 18.96
N GLU A 92 -12.30 -29.88 17.87
CA GLU A 92 -12.07 -28.60 17.19
C GLU A 92 -13.36 -27.97 16.68
N VAL A 93 -14.31 -28.79 16.22
CA VAL A 93 -15.62 -28.35 15.75
C VAL A 93 -16.55 -28.10 16.94
N ASN A 94 -16.61 -29.05 17.88
CA ASN A 94 -17.53 -29.02 19.02
C ASN A 94 -17.32 -27.81 19.93
N TYR A 95 -16.07 -27.36 20.10
CA TYR A 95 -15.74 -26.21 20.96
C TYR A 95 -15.47 -24.92 20.17
N SER A 96 -15.72 -24.91 18.85
CA SER A 96 -15.32 -23.78 17.99
C SER A 96 -15.98 -22.45 18.39
N VAL A 97 -17.25 -22.47 18.81
CA VAL A 97 -17.98 -21.27 19.21
C VAL A 97 -17.41 -20.70 20.52
N GLU A 98 -17.26 -21.55 21.53
CA GLU A 98 -16.74 -21.14 22.84
C GLU A 98 -15.30 -20.65 22.74
N VAL A 99 -14.48 -21.32 21.92
CA VAL A 99 -13.07 -20.95 21.73
C VAL A 99 -12.94 -19.65 20.95
N SER A 100 -13.75 -19.44 19.90
CA SER A 100 -13.74 -18.18 19.14
C SER A 100 -14.19 -17.00 20.00
N GLN A 101 -15.23 -17.16 20.81
CA GLN A 101 -15.66 -16.16 21.81
C GLN A 101 -14.56 -15.88 22.85
N SER A 102 -13.89 -16.93 23.34
CA SER A 102 -12.81 -16.80 24.32
C SER A 102 -11.58 -16.07 23.76
N ILE A 103 -11.24 -16.31 22.50
CA ILE A 103 -10.16 -15.58 21.82
C ILE A 103 -10.57 -14.12 21.58
N ALA A 104 -11.81 -13.86 21.15
CA ALA A 104 -12.33 -12.50 20.98
C ALA A 104 -12.28 -11.70 22.31
N GLN A 105 -12.49 -12.38 23.44
CA GLN A 105 -12.39 -11.77 24.77
C GLN A 105 -11.03 -11.14 25.05
N LEU A 106 -9.95 -11.67 24.48
CA LEU A 106 -8.62 -11.04 24.57
C LEU A 106 -8.64 -9.61 23.99
N GLY A 107 -9.36 -9.38 22.88
CA GLY A 107 -9.53 -8.05 22.30
C GLY A 107 -10.31 -7.11 23.23
N TYR A 108 -11.39 -7.58 23.85
CA TYR A 108 -12.19 -6.77 24.79
C TYR A 108 -11.43 -6.40 26.06
N LEU A 109 -10.48 -7.24 26.50
CA LEU A 109 -9.64 -6.96 27.67
C LEU A 109 -8.59 -5.88 27.45
N MET A 110 -8.42 -5.40 26.22
CA MET A 110 -7.62 -4.19 25.97
C MET A 110 -8.16 -2.95 26.71
N ARG A 111 -9.43 -2.97 27.18
CA ARG A 111 -10.03 -1.94 28.04
C ARG A 111 -9.42 -1.87 29.44
N VAL A 112 -8.71 -2.91 29.87
CA VAL A 112 -8.05 -2.95 31.18
C VAL A 112 -6.96 -1.86 31.22
N PRO A 113 -6.94 -0.96 32.23
CA PRO A 113 -6.02 0.18 32.27
C PRO A 113 -4.61 -0.22 32.75
N SER A 114 -4.05 -1.31 32.22
CA SER A 114 -2.70 -1.79 32.53
C SER A 114 -1.90 -2.04 31.25
N SER A 115 -0.78 -1.33 31.12
CA SER A 115 0.17 -1.49 30.02
C SER A 115 0.68 -2.92 29.91
N GLN A 116 1.04 -3.53 31.05
CA GLN A 116 1.54 -4.89 31.12
C GLN A 116 0.52 -5.90 30.58
N VAL A 117 -0.76 -5.72 30.94
CA VAL A 117 -1.86 -6.58 30.48
C VAL A 117 -2.07 -6.42 28.97
N LYS A 118 -2.18 -5.19 28.47
CA LYS A 118 -2.34 -4.91 27.02
C LYS A 118 -1.21 -5.52 26.19
N ILE A 119 0.04 -5.34 26.61
CA ILE A 119 1.21 -5.90 25.94
C ILE A 119 1.18 -7.44 26.01
N GLN A 120 0.80 -8.02 27.15
CA GLN A 120 0.73 -9.46 27.31
C GLN A 120 -0.37 -10.09 26.43
N ILE A 121 -1.51 -9.42 26.27
CA ILE A 121 -2.55 -9.81 25.31
C ILE A 121 -1.95 -9.90 23.91
N CYS A 122 -1.28 -8.83 23.46
CA CYS A 122 -0.68 -8.80 22.13
C CYS A 122 0.37 -9.89 21.95
N LYS A 123 1.26 -10.10 22.93
CA LYS A 123 2.27 -11.17 22.91
C LYS A 123 1.64 -12.56 22.77
N SER A 124 0.58 -12.83 23.53
CA SER A 124 -0.14 -14.11 23.47
C SER A 124 -0.81 -14.32 22.11
N ILE A 125 -1.34 -13.27 21.46
CA ILE A 125 -1.95 -13.41 20.14
C ILE A 125 -0.87 -13.61 19.06
N VAL A 126 0.26 -12.90 19.13
CA VAL A 126 1.37 -13.08 18.19
C VAL A 126 1.89 -14.52 18.20
N SER A 127 1.88 -15.21 19.34
CA SER A 127 2.32 -16.60 19.41
C SER A 127 1.43 -17.56 18.62
N PHE A 128 0.20 -17.17 18.24
CA PHE A 128 -0.68 -17.99 17.41
C PHE A 128 -0.05 -18.27 16.03
N TYR A 129 0.81 -17.37 15.56
CA TYR A 129 1.48 -17.43 14.26
C TYR A 129 2.86 -18.09 14.34
N ASN A 130 3.43 -18.21 15.54
CA ASN A 130 4.75 -18.79 15.81
C ASN A 130 4.64 -19.82 16.93
N MET A 131 3.80 -20.83 16.71
CA MET A 131 3.52 -21.85 17.71
C MET A 131 4.70 -22.80 17.89
N GLU A 132 5.39 -22.69 19.02
CA GLU A 132 6.39 -23.65 19.48
C GLU A 132 5.79 -24.60 20.53
N LEU A 133 6.08 -25.90 20.39
CA LEU A 133 5.65 -26.92 21.36
C LEU A 133 6.56 -26.89 22.59
N LEU A 134 6.12 -26.20 23.63
CA LEU A 134 6.80 -26.15 24.92
C LEU A 134 6.36 -27.35 25.79
N GLY A 135 7.20 -28.38 25.87
CA GLY A 135 7.08 -29.45 26.86
C GLY A 135 6.28 -30.70 26.45
N LYS A 136 6.06 -31.60 27.42
CA LYS A 136 5.28 -32.83 27.22
C LYS A 136 3.79 -32.52 27.36
N LEU A 137 3.02 -32.87 26.33
CA LEU A 137 1.56 -32.76 26.33
C LEU A 137 0.93 -33.57 27.47
N LEU A 138 -0.27 -33.18 27.88
CA LEU A 138 -1.07 -33.97 28.81
C LEU A 138 -1.35 -35.36 28.21
N SER A 139 -1.29 -36.41 29.03
CA SER A 139 -1.53 -37.79 28.59
C SER A 139 -2.92 -37.92 27.94
N GLY A 140 -2.95 -38.43 26.71
CA GLY A 140 -4.17 -38.58 25.90
C GLY A 140 -4.63 -37.31 25.17
N TYR A 141 -3.85 -36.23 25.17
CA TYR A 141 -4.10 -35.02 24.40
C TYR A 141 -3.12 -34.86 23.24
N GLN A 142 -3.61 -34.20 22.18
CA GLN A 142 -2.84 -33.79 21.02
C GLN A 142 -3.02 -32.29 20.79
N PRO A 143 -2.06 -31.58 20.17
CA PRO A 143 -2.25 -30.19 19.80
C PRO A 143 -3.35 -30.07 18.74
N THR A 144 -4.02 -28.92 18.72
CA THR A 144 -4.93 -28.55 17.63
C THR A 144 -4.19 -28.39 16.31
N SER A 145 -4.93 -28.35 15.21
CA SER A 145 -4.37 -28.08 13.88
C SER A 145 -3.60 -26.75 13.83
N PRO A 146 -2.53 -26.62 13.00
CA PRO A 146 -1.61 -25.47 13.01
C PRO A 146 -2.26 -24.09 12.86
N ASN A 147 -3.43 -24.00 12.22
CA ASN A 147 -4.16 -22.74 12.00
C ASN A 147 -5.45 -22.64 12.81
N TYR A 148 -5.70 -23.57 13.75
CA TYR A 148 -6.96 -23.60 14.50
C TYR A 148 -7.21 -22.27 15.22
N LYS A 149 -6.22 -21.77 15.98
CA LYS A 149 -6.35 -20.51 16.70
C LYS A 149 -6.55 -19.30 15.79
N ILE A 150 -5.88 -19.27 14.64
CA ILE A 150 -6.04 -18.20 13.65
C ILE A 150 -7.49 -18.19 13.15
N ARG A 151 -8.03 -19.36 12.79
CA ARG A 151 -9.45 -19.49 12.39
C ARG A 151 -10.42 -19.11 13.49
N MET A 152 -10.09 -19.41 14.76
CA MET A 152 -10.93 -19.01 15.90
C MET A 152 -10.84 -17.51 16.18
N ALA A 153 -9.69 -16.88 15.96
CA ALA A 153 -9.52 -15.43 16.01
C ALA A 153 -10.34 -14.73 14.92
N GLU A 154 -10.33 -15.27 13.70
CA GLU A 154 -11.19 -14.83 12.59
C GLU A 154 -12.67 -15.02 12.95
N ALA A 155 -13.10 -16.21 13.34
CA ALA A 155 -14.50 -16.48 13.67
C ALA A 155 -15.02 -15.61 14.84
N GLY A 156 -14.16 -15.30 15.80
CA GLY A 156 -14.50 -14.52 17.00
C GLY A 156 -14.56 -13.00 16.78
N GLY A 157 -14.06 -12.48 15.65
CA GLY A 157 -14.00 -11.03 15.44
C GLY A 157 -12.85 -10.34 16.17
N LEU A 158 -11.75 -11.05 16.44
CA LEU A 158 -10.61 -10.50 17.18
C LEU A 158 -10.01 -9.26 16.48
N ALA A 159 -9.93 -9.28 15.14
CA ALA A 159 -9.37 -8.18 14.37
C ALA A 159 -10.19 -6.88 14.54
N GLU A 160 -11.52 -6.97 14.52
CA GLU A 160 -12.42 -5.85 14.77
C GLU A 160 -12.23 -5.28 16.19
N ALA A 161 -12.20 -6.14 17.22
CA ALA A 161 -11.98 -5.72 18.59
C ALA A 161 -10.63 -5.00 18.78
N LEU A 162 -9.55 -5.48 18.14
CA LEU A 162 -8.24 -4.87 18.23
C LEU A 162 -8.15 -3.52 17.48
N VAL A 163 -8.83 -3.36 16.35
CA VAL A 163 -8.90 -2.05 15.67
C VAL A 163 -9.60 -1.02 16.56
N LEU A 164 -10.72 -1.40 17.18
CA LEU A 164 -11.42 -0.51 18.13
C LEU A 164 -10.53 -0.17 19.34
N SER A 165 -9.65 -1.10 19.75
CA SER A 165 -8.72 -0.87 20.86
C SER A 165 -7.62 0.16 20.57
N LEU A 166 -7.37 0.54 19.30
CA LEU A 166 -6.39 1.57 18.96
C LEU A 166 -6.68 2.92 19.65
N ALA A 167 -7.96 3.25 19.85
CA ALA A 167 -8.38 4.45 20.58
C ALA A 167 -7.96 4.40 22.07
N LEU A 168 -7.83 3.20 22.65
CA LEU A 168 -7.45 3.00 24.05
C LEU A 168 -5.93 3.11 24.28
N VAL A 169 -5.14 3.17 23.21
CA VAL A 169 -3.67 3.23 23.23
C VAL A 169 -3.14 4.39 22.40
N GLU A 170 -3.97 5.39 22.12
CA GLU A 170 -3.61 6.52 21.24
C GLU A 170 -2.34 7.25 21.69
N ASN A 171 -2.21 7.48 23.00
CA ASN A 171 -1.06 8.17 23.61
C ASN A 171 0.02 7.22 24.15
N GLN A 172 -0.06 5.94 23.81
CA GLN A 172 0.78 4.87 24.36
C GLN A 172 1.54 4.18 23.21
N LEU A 173 2.69 4.73 22.81
CA LEU A 173 3.42 4.27 21.62
C LEU A 173 3.77 2.78 21.68
N THR A 174 4.32 2.30 22.80
CA THR A 174 4.73 0.90 22.95
C THR A 174 3.56 -0.06 22.76
N GLU A 175 2.43 0.22 23.39
CA GLU A 175 1.20 -0.56 23.32
C GLU A 175 0.59 -0.48 21.93
N LYS A 176 0.55 0.70 21.33
CA LYS A 176 0.11 0.90 19.95
C LYS A 176 0.94 0.05 18.98
N LEU A 177 2.26 0.05 19.10
CA LEU A 177 3.14 -0.78 18.28
C LEU A 177 2.85 -2.27 18.43
N TRP A 178 2.55 -2.74 19.65
CA TRP A 178 2.15 -4.12 19.90
C TRP A 178 0.80 -4.46 19.26
N VAL A 179 -0.20 -3.58 19.35
CA VAL A 179 -1.49 -3.75 18.68
C VAL A 179 -1.30 -3.79 17.17
N LEU A 180 -0.53 -2.87 16.59
CA LEU A 180 -0.20 -2.86 15.17
C LEU A 180 0.52 -4.14 14.74
N LYS A 181 1.40 -4.69 15.56
CA LYS A 181 2.05 -5.98 15.27
C LYS A 181 1.04 -7.12 15.17
N VAL A 182 0.05 -7.15 16.06
CA VAL A 182 -1.01 -8.17 16.01
C VAL A 182 -1.89 -7.97 14.77
N LEU A 183 -2.29 -6.73 14.48
CA LEU A 183 -3.08 -6.40 13.31
C LEU A 183 -2.35 -6.75 12.00
N GLN A 184 -1.03 -6.55 11.93
CA GLN A 184 -0.19 -6.95 10.79
C GLN A 184 -0.23 -8.47 10.54
N HIS A 185 -0.21 -9.29 11.61
CA HIS A 185 -0.38 -10.74 11.44
C HIS A 185 -1.81 -11.11 11.01
N LEU A 186 -2.83 -10.44 11.58
CA LEU A 186 -4.23 -10.69 11.25
C LEU A 186 -4.57 -10.26 9.81
N SER A 187 -3.98 -9.17 9.30
CA SER A 187 -4.21 -8.65 7.95
C SER A 187 -3.67 -9.56 6.84
N THR A 188 -2.99 -10.65 7.19
CA THR A 188 -2.62 -11.68 6.23
C THR A 188 -3.84 -12.39 5.64
N SER A 189 -4.98 -12.39 6.33
CA SER A 189 -6.24 -13.05 5.94
C SER A 189 -7.32 -12.06 5.50
N GLY A 190 -8.04 -12.41 4.41
CA GLY A 190 -9.16 -11.61 3.91
C GLY A 190 -10.34 -11.50 4.87
N ILE A 191 -10.60 -12.52 5.71
CA ILE A 191 -11.70 -12.49 6.71
C ILE A 191 -11.40 -11.41 7.76
N SER A 192 -10.18 -11.43 8.30
CA SER A 192 -9.70 -10.42 9.24
C SER A 192 -9.66 -9.03 8.61
N CYS A 193 -9.18 -8.88 7.37
CA CYS A 193 -9.23 -7.60 6.67
C CYS A 193 -10.66 -7.06 6.56
N GLY A 194 -11.64 -7.91 6.23
CA GLY A 194 -13.06 -7.53 6.20
C GLY A 194 -13.57 -7.03 7.56
N GLN A 195 -13.15 -7.66 8.67
CA GLN A 195 -13.48 -7.21 10.02
C GLN A 195 -12.81 -5.88 10.39
N MET A 196 -11.54 -5.70 10.01
CA MET A 196 -10.83 -4.45 10.20
C MET A 196 -11.50 -3.31 9.45
N VAL A 197 -11.92 -3.54 8.20
CA VAL A 197 -12.67 -2.56 7.41
C VAL A 197 -14.00 -2.22 8.08
N LYS A 198 -14.77 -3.19 8.61
CA LYS A 198 -15.98 -2.89 9.39
C LYS A 198 -15.72 -1.95 10.57
N ALA A 199 -14.56 -2.09 11.22
CA ALA A 199 -14.13 -1.26 12.34
C ALA A 199 -13.50 0.10 11.94
N GLN A 200 -13.60 0.49 10.67
CA GLN A 200 -12.98 1.71 10.12
C GLN A 200 -11.45 1.72 10.25
N ALA A 201 -10.80 0.56 10.08
CA ALA A 201 -9.35 0.45 10.26
C ALA A 201 -8.56 1.36 9.33
N ALA A 202 -8.97 1.52 8.07
CA ALA A 202 -8.15 2.24 7.10
C ALA A 202 -7.98 3.72 7.49
N SER A 203 -9.07 4.40 7.87
CA SER A 203 -8.99 5.79 8.35
C SER A 203 -8.19 5.90 9.65
N ARG A 204 -8.43 5.02 10.63
CA ARG A 204 -7.71 5.02 11.91
C ARG A 204 -6.19 4.81 11.73
N LEU A 205 -5.80 3.86 10.88
CA LEU A 205 -4.40 3.56 10.59
C LEU A 205 -3.73 4.68 9.81
N CYS A 206 -4.45 5.30 8.86
CA CYS A 206 -3.95 6.45 8.11
C CYS A 206 -3.65 7.64 9.03
N LEU A 207 -4.55 7.95 9.95
CA LEU A 207 -4.33 9.00 10.96
C LEU A 207 -3.20 8.63 11.93
N CYS A 208 -2.97 7.34 12.18
CA CYS A 208 -1.84 6.90 13.01
C CYS A 208 -0.50 7.21 12.36
N LEU A 209 -0.37 7.26 11.03
CA LEU A 209 0.90 7.42 10.31
C LEU A 209 1.74 8.61 10.83
N ASN A 210 1.09 9.72 11.17
CA ASN A 210 1.74 10.94 11.69
C ASN A 210 2.17 10.85 13.17
N GLY A 211 1.96 9.71 13.83
CA GLY A 211 2.33 9.52 15.23
C GLY A 211 3.83 9.59 15.43
N ALA A 212 4.28 10.31 16.48
CA ALA A 212 5.69 10.40 16.81
C ALA A 212 6.28 9.02 17.17
N ASP A 213 7.19 8.51 16.33
CA ASP A 213 7.90 7.26 16.53
C ASP A 213 9.31 7.32 15.92
N PRO A 214 10.36 7.51 16.75
CA PRO A 214 11.75 7.53 16.27
C PRO A 214 12.21 6.22 15.61
N SER A 215 11.56 5.10 15.92
CA SER A 215 11.93 3.80 15.34
C SER A 215 11.48 3.66 13.88
N GLY A 216 10.38 4.33 13.51
CA GLY A 216 9.71 4.17 12.22
C GLY A 216 8.81 2.92 12.11
N GLU A 217 8.72 2.10 13.16
CA GLU A 217 7.87 0.90 13.17
C GLU A 217 6.38 1.24 12.97
N LEU A 218 5.94 2.37 13.50
CA LEU A 218 4.56 2.82 13.41
C LEU A 218 4.15 3.01 11.95
N VAL A 219 4.96 3.76 11.18
CA VAL A 219 4.68 4.05 9.77
C VAL A 219 4.76 2.76 8.97
N PHE A 220 5.80 1.96 9.21
CA PHE A 220 6.01 0.68 8.53
C PHE A 220 4.82 -0.27 8.71
N ARG A 221 4.42 -0.56 9.96
CA ARG A 221 3.31 -1.50 10.23
C ARG A 221 1.98 -0.96 9.74
N SER A 222 1.70 0.33 9.92
CA SER A 222 0.44 0.92 9.48
C SER A 222 0.32 0.88 7.96
N SER A 223 1.40 1.15 7.22
CA SER A 223 1.44 1.10 5.76
C SER A 223 1.26 -0.33 5.24
N ASP A 224 1.91 -1.31 5.85
CA ASP A 224 1.75 -2.73 5.48
C ASP A 224 0.33 -3.25 5.74
N ILE A 225 -0.29 -2.85 6.86
CA ILE A 225 -1.70 -3.20 7.12
C ILE A 225 -2.61 -2.53 6.07
N LEU A 226 -2.43 -1.24 5.79
CA LEU A 226 -3.22 -0.52 4.76
C LEU A 226 -3.09 -1.18 3.39
N TRP A 227 -1.89 -1.61 3.01
CA TRP A 227 -1.65 -2.36 1.78
C TRP A 227 -2.44 -3.67 1.75
N ASN A 228 -2.35 -4.47 2.83
CA ASN A 228 -3.10 -5.72 2.94
C ASN A 228 -4.62 -5.50 2.90
N LEU A 229 -5.14 -4.39 3.44
CA LEU A 229 -6.56 -4.04 3.33
C LEU A 229 -6.94 -3.76 1.87
N LEU A 230 -6.14 -2.99 1.14
CA LEU A 230 -6.38 -2.68 -0.28
C LEU A 230 -6.33 -3.92 -1.17
N GLU A 231 -5.46 -4.90 -0.84
CA GLU A 231 -5.29 -6.12 -1.62
C GLU A 231 -6.37 -7.18 -1.33
N LYS A 232 -6.76 -7.34 -0.05
CA LYS A 232 -7.55 -8.50 0.42
C LYS A 232 -8.97 -8.17 0.85
N ALA A 233 -9.31 -6.90 1.03
CA ALA A 233 -10.68 -6.45 1.28
C ALA A 233 -11.27 -5.72 0.05
N SER A 234 -12.47 -5.15 0.21
CA SER A 234 -13.06 -4.34 -0.84
C SER A 234 -12.26 -3.04 -1.02
N LYS A 235 -11.57 -2.91 -2.16
CA LYS A 235 -10.83 -1.68 -2.53
C LYS A 235 -11.72 -0.44 -2.42
N GLU A 236 -12.97 -0.53 -2.88
CA GLU A 236 -13.92 0.58 -2.83
C GLU A 236 -14.21 1.04 -1.40
N GLU A 237 -14.46 0.10 -0.48
CA GLU A 237 -14.75 0.42 0.92
C GLU A 237 -13.52 1.01 1.62
N VAL A 238 -12.32 0.47 1.36
CA VAL A 238 -11.07 1.00 1.91
C VAL A 238 -10.82 2.43 1.41
N VAL A 239 -11.00 2.69 0.11
CA VAL A 239 -10.91 4.05 -0.46
C VAL A 239 -11.95 4.98 0.16
N ASN A 240 -13.18 4.50 0.38
CA ASN A 240 -14.24 5.28 1.03
C ASN A 240 -13.89 5.70 2.47
N GLN A 241 -13.13 4.89 3.20
CA GLN A 241 -12.64 5.26 4.53
C GLN A 241 -11.49 6.27 4.47
N LEU A 242 -10.63 6.17 3.46
CA LEU A 242 -9.46 7.03 3.28
C LEU A 242 -9.75 8.38 2.62
N ARG A 243 -10.96 8.59 2.06
CA ARG A 243 -11.32 9.80 1.32
C ARG A 243 -11.46 11.09 2.15
N SER A 244 -11.36 11.01 3.49
CA SER A 244 -11.46 12.22 4.33
C SER A 244 -10.26 13.14 4.12
N LEU A 245 -10.46 14.45 4.23
CA LEU A 245 -9.39 15.43 4.08
C LEU A 245 -8.27 15.20 5.09
N GLU A 246 -8.62 14.79 6.30
CA GLU A 246 -7.70 14.46 7.40
C GLU A 246 -6.81 13.26 7.05
N CYS A 247 -7.37 12.20 6.45
CA CYS A 247 -6.59 11.05 6.00
C CYS A 247 -5.64 11.43 4.86
N VAL A 248 -6.11 12.17 3.87
CA VAL A 248 -5.26 12.60 2.74
C VAL A 248 -4.15 13.53 3.23
N HIS A 249 -4.43 14.43 4.17
CA HIS A 249 -3.41 15.23 4.83
C HIS A 249 -2.41 14.36 5.60
N ALA A 250 -2.87 13.39 6.38
CA ALA A 250 -1.98 12.52 7.14
C ALA A 250 -1.03 11.73 6.22
N LEU A 251 -1.56 11.19 5.12
CA LEU A 251 -0.76 10.51 4.11
C LEU A 251 0.27 11.44 3.44
N LYS A 252 -0.13 12.68 3.13
CA LYS A 252 0.75 13.69 2.52
C LYS A 252 1.92 14.04 3.44
N GLU A 253 1.66 14.33 4.72
CA GLU A 253 2.71 14.76 5.66
C GLU A 253 3.76 13.65 5.84
N VAL A 254 3.34 12.41 6.12
CA VAL A 254 4.28 11.27 6.20
C VAL A 254 5.04 11.06 4.90
N PHE A 255 4.37 11.16 3.75
CA PHE A 255 5.04 11.02 2.47
C PHE A 255 6.14 12.08 2.30
N VAL A 256 5.86 13.34 2.63
CA VAL A 256 6.83 14.45 2.58
C VAL A 256 7.98 14.23 3.56
N ASP A 257 7.71 13.76 4.78
CA ASP A 257 8.77 13.46 5.75
C ASP A 257 9.72 12.37 5.26
N LEU A 258 9.18 11.31 4.63
CA LEU A 258 9.98 10.25 4.03
C LEU A 258 10.79 10.70 2.81
N MET A 259 10.39 11.79 2.13
CA MET A 259 11.20 12.38 1.04
C MET A 259 12.54 12.92 1.53
N CYS A 260 12.60 13.35 2.79
CA CYS A 260 13.81 13.87 3.44
C CYS A 260 14.56 12.78 4.23
N GLY A 261 14.07 11.54 4.21
CA GLY A 261 14.68 10.39 4.87
C GLY A 261 16.02 10.00 4.26
N PHE A 262 16.88 9.37 5.05
CA PHE A 262 18.22 8.95 4.64
C PHE A 262 18.40 7.42 4.64
N ARG A 263 17.45 6.66 5.21
CA ARG A 263 17.56 5.20 5.28
C ARG A 263 16.95 4.56 4.04
N HIS A 264 17.51 3.43 3.63
CA HIS A 264 16.98 2.66 2.50
C HIS A 264 15.50 2.26 2.69
N CYS A 265 15.12 1.87 3.91
CA CYS A 265 13.74 1.53 4.24
C CYS A 265 12.79 2.73 4.09
N ASP A 266 13.27 3.96 4.29
CA ASP A 266 12.47 5.17 4.10
C ASP A 266 12.11 5.35 2.61
N TYR A 267 13.03 5.05 1.68
CA TYR A 267 12.77 5.12 0.23
C TYR A 267 11.78 4.08 -0.27
N GLN A 268 11.82 2.86 0.27
CA GLN A 268 10.85 1.82 -0.08
C GLN A 268 9.46 2.20 0.44
N LEU A 269 9.37 2.62 1.69
CA LEU A 269 8.12 3.02 2.33
C LEU A 269 7.49 4.24 1.64
N ARG A 270 8.31 5.22 1.21
CA ARG A 270 7.88 6.34 0.37
C ARG A 270 7.18 5.84 -0.89
N ASN A 271 7.78 4.87 -1.58
CA ASN A 271 7.21 4.34 -2.82
C ASN A 271 5.92 3.57 -2.54
N ASP A 272 5.84 2.79 -1.47
CA ASP A 272 4.62 2.09 -1.05
C ASP A 272 3.48 3.08 -0.77
N LEU A 273 3.75 4.15 -0.04
CA LEU A 273 2.77 5.22 0.21
C LEU A 273 2.38 5.96 -1.08
N LEU A 274 3.30 6.13 -2.02
CA LEU A 274 2.98 6.71 -3.32
C LEU A 274 2.05 5.82 -4.14
N VAL A 275 2.20 4.49 -4.07
CA VAL A 275 1.24 3.57 -4.70
C VAL A 275 -0.14 3.72 -4.07
N ILE A 276 -0.23 3.78 -2.73
CA ILE A 276 -1.50 4.03 -2.03
C ILE A 276 -2.10 5.36 -2.48
N ALA A 277 -1.33 6.44 -2.49
CA ALA A 277 -1.78 7.76 -2.94
C ALA A 277 -2.27 7.75 -4.40
N THR A 278 -1.58 7.01 -5.26
CA THR A 278 -1.96 6.83 -6.68
C THR A 278 -3.32 6.14 -6.79
N LEU A 279 -3.55 5.06 -6.01
CA LEU A 279 -4.83 4.35 -5.99
C LEU A 279 -5.98 5.22 -5.45
N LEU A 280 -5.71 6.05 -4.45
CA LEU A 280 -6.70 7.01 -3.92
C LEU A 280 -7.06 8.07 -4.95
N ALA A 281 -6.07 8.61 -5.67
CA ALA A 281 -6.25 9.63 -6.70
C ALA A 281 -7.10 9.16 -7.89
N GLU A 282 -7.26 7.85 -8.10
CA GLU A 282 -8.17 7.31 -9.12
C GLU A 282 -9.65 7.62 -8.82
N ASN A 283 -9.99 7.87 -7.55
CA ASN A 283 -11.34 8.20 -7.14
C ASN A 283 -11.49 9.72 -7.01
N PRO A 284 -12.33 10.38 -7.84
CA PRO A 284 -12.50 11.83 -7.83
C PRO A 284 -13.13 12.37 -6.54
N ALA A 285 -13.72 11.52 -5.70
CA ALA A 285 -14.25 11.91 -4.38
C ALA A 285 -13.14 12.11 -3.32
N VAL A 286 -11.89 11.73 -3.61
CA VAL A 286 -10.76 11.93 -2.71
C VAL A 286 -10.19 13.35 -2.90
N PRO A 287 -10.06 14.17 -1.85
CA PRO A 287 -9.67 15.58 -1.92
C PRO A 287 -8.14 15.76 -2.11
N MET A 288 -7.59 15.22 -3.21
CA MET A 288 -6.16 15.31 -3.53
C MET A 288 -5.70 16.76 -3.79
N ILE A 289 -6.59 17.60 -4.34
CA ILE A 289 -6.31 19.00 -4.66
C ILE A 289 -6.40 19.86 -3.41
N GLU A 290 -7.50 19.77 -2.67
CA GLU A 290 -7.79 20.57 -1.47
C GLU A 290 -6.77 20.29 -0.36
N SER A 291 -6.29 19.05 -0.26
CA SER A 291 -5.23 18.68 0.68
C SER A 291 -3.85 19.25 0.34
N GLY A 292 -3.69 19.79 -0.88
CA GLY A 292 -2.41 20.20 -1.46
C GLY A 292 -1.51 19.03 -1.87
N PHE A 293 -1.93 17.77 -1.70
CA PHE A 293 -1.09 16.62 -2.00
C PHE A 293 -0.84 16.48 -3.51
N ALA A 294 -1.85 16.73 -4.34
CA ALA A 294 -1.70 16.74 -5.80
C ALA A 294 -0.58 17.68 -6.25
N LYS A 295 -0.51 18.88 -5.67
CA LYS A 295 0.55 19.86 -5.98
C LYS A 295 1.94 19.34 -5.62
N VAL A 296 2.10 18.72 -4.45
CA VAL A 296 3.37 18.11 -4.03
C VAL A 296 3.80 17.02 -5.02
N LEU A 297 2.89 16.11 -5.39
CA LEU A 297 3.19 15.03 -6.33
C LEU A 297 3.55 15.56 -7.73
N ILE A 298 2.82 16.55 -8.23
CA ILE A 298 3.10 17.18 -9.53
C ILE A 298 4.49 17.83 -9.52
N VAL A 299 4.82 18.60 -8.48
CA VAL A 299 6.14 19.26 -8.37
C VAL A 299 7.27 18.25 -8.30
N LEU A 300 7.12 17.15 -7.55
CA LEU A 300 8.10 16.07 -7.51
C LEU A 300 8.26 15.39 -8.87
N ALA A 301 7.16 15.27 -9.62
CA ALA A 301 7.17 14.69 -10.96
C ALA A 301 7.92 15.56 -11.98
N THR A 302 8.06 16.87 -11.75
CA THR A 302 8.65 17.81 -12.73
C THR A 302 9.99 18.41 -12.31
N CYS A 303 10.31 18.44 -11.02
CA CYS A 303 11.51 19.13 -10.52
C CYS A 303 12.86 18.62 -11.04
N PRO A 304 13.05 17.32 -11.40
CA PRO A 304 14.33 16.89 -11.97
C PRO A 304 14.61 17.50 -13.35
N GLU A 305 13.56 17.75 -14.14
CA GLU A 305 13.67 18.29 -15.49
C GLU A 305 13.54 19.82 -15.49
N VAL A 306 12.67 20.36 -14.64
CA VAL A 306 12.40 21.79 -14.50
C VAL A 306 13.15 22.32 -13.29
N LYS A 307 14.34 22.87 -13.52
CA LYS A 307 15.27 23.39 -12.49
C LYS A 307 14.81 24.72 -11.87
N LEU A 308 13.54 24.80 -11.46
CA LEU A 308 12.99 25.94 -10.75
C LEU A 308 12.97 25.65 -9.25
N PRO A 309 13.48 26.55 -8.40
CA PRO A 309 13.37 26.39 -6.96
C PRO A 309 11.90 26.31 -6.54
N ASN A 310 11.53 25.27 -5.81
CA ASN A 310 10.19 25.13 -5.25
C ASN A 310 10.28 24.79 -3.75
N PRO A 311 9.64 25.59 -2.88
CA PRO A 311 9.73 25.39 -1.43
C PRO A 311 9.16 24.04 -0.97
N LEU A 312 8.23 23.44 -1.73
CA LEU A 312 7.59 22.15 -1.39
C LEU A 312 8.53 20.95 -1.49
N VAL A 313 9.66 21.09 -2.19
CA VAL A 313 10.66 20.03 -2.39
C VAL A 313 12.03 20.46 -1.88
N LYS A 314 12.07 21.43 -0.96
CA LYS A 314 13.31 21.93 -0.38
C LYS A 314 13.98 20.79 0.40
N GLY A 315 15.18 20.41 -0.03
CA GLY A 315 15.94 19.30 0.57
C GLY A 315 15.80 17.97 -0.16
N PHE A 316 14.84 17.84 -1.09
CA PHE A 316 14.78 16.68 -1.97
C PHE A 316 16.00 16.64 -2.89
N LYS A 317 16.67 15.50 -2.93
CA LYS A 317 17.79 15.24 -3.83
C LYS A 317 17.59 13.89 -4.51
N LEU A 318 17.49 13.92 -5.83
CA LEU A 318 17.47 12.70 -6.64
C LEU A 318 18.87 12.06 -6.59
N THR A 319 18.94 10.82 -6.10
CA THR A 319 20.19 10.06 -5.92
C THR A 319 20.49 9.10 -7.06
N TYR A 320 19.52 8.93 -7.99
CA TYR A 320 19.58 7.95 -9.08
C TYR A 320 19.64 6.49 -8.60
N SER A 321 19.17 6.22 -7.38
CA SER A 321 18.95 4.86 -6.88
C SER A 321 17.85 4.13 -7.65
N TYR A 322 17.73 2.82 -7.44
CA TYR A 322 16.62 2.05 -8.00
C TYR A 322 15.27 2.52 -7.43
N GLU A 323 15.22 2.87 -6.14
CA GLU A 323 14.02 3.38 -5.49
C GLU A 323 13.59 4.73 -6.05
N ASP A 324 14.53 5.61 -6.41
CA ASP A 324 14.23 6.89 -7.07
C ASP A 324 13.74 6.70 -8.51
N PHE A 325 14.27 5.70 -9.21
CA PHE A 325 13.78 5.31 -10.53
C PHE A 325 12.33 4.84 -10.48
N GLU A 326 12.00 3.95 -9.53
CA GLU A 326 10.62 3.48 -9.32
C GLU A 326 9.70 4.62 -8.87
N MET A 327 10.16 5.50 -7.98
CA MET A 327 9.40 6.70 -7.60
C MET A 327 9.06 7.56 -8.83
N LYS A 328 10.04 7.81 -9.72
CA LYS A 328 9.83 8.63 -10.91
C LYS A 328 8.76 8.04 -11.83
N LYS A 329 8.76 6.72 -12.00
CA LYS A 329 7.71 6.01 -12.75
C LYS A 329 6.33 6.15 -12.12
N LEU A 330 6.24 6.01 -10.79
CA LEU A 330 4.98 6.21 -10.07
C LEU A 330 4.46 7.64 -10.18
N LEU A 331 5.34 8.64 -10.10
CA LEU A 331 4.98 10.05 -10.28
C LEU A 331 4.43 10.33 -11.69
N PHE A 332 4.98 9.70 -12.73
CA PHE A 332 4.42 9.76 -14.09
C PHE A 332 3.02 9.15 -14.20
N ASN A 333 2.75 8.04 -13.51
CA ASN A 333 1.40 7.47 -13.44
C ASN A 333 0.42 8.45 -12.77
N VAL A 334 0.84 9.14 -11.71
CA VAL A 334 0.01 10.15 -11.03
C VAL A 334 -0.35 11.30 -11.96
N LEU A 335 0.60 11.81 -12.77
CA LEU A 335 0.30 12.86 -13.76
C LEU A 335 -0.78 12.43 -14.76
N ARG A 336 -0.73 11.17 -15.20
CA ARG A 336 -1.76 10.60 -16.08
C ARG A 336 -3.12 10.53 -15.38
N ILE A 337 -3.18 10.18 -14.10
CA ILE A 337 -4.43 10.17 -13.33
C ILE A 337 -5.01 11.58 -13.24
N PHE A 338 -4.20 12.56 -12.83
CA PHE A 338 -4.63 13.95 -12.72
C PHE A 338 -5.03 14.56 -14.07
N SER A 339 -4.46 14.11 -15.19
CA SER A 339 -4.91 14.58 -16.52
C SER A 339 -6.38 14.21 -16.83
N LYS A 340 -6.95 13.21 -16.15
CA LYS A 340 -8.37 12.85 -16.32
C LYS A 340 -9.31 13.69 -15.48
N ASP A 341 -8.80 14.45 -14.50
CA ASP A 341 -9.57 15.35 -13.66
C ASP A 341 -9.43 16.79 -14.19
N PRO A 342 -10.50 17.37 -14.76
CA PRO A 342 -10.48 18.76 -15.24
C PRO A 342 -10.05 19.76 -14.16
N SER A 343 -10.35 19.48 -12.89
CA SER A 343 -10.02 20.34 -11.75
C SER A 343 -8.49 20.44 -11.53
N ALA A 344 -7.74 19.43 -11.95
CA ALA A 344 -6.29 19.40 -11.84
C ALA A 344 -5.57 20.08 -13.02
N ALA A 345 -6.28 20.43 -14.11
CA ALA A 345 -5.67 20.99 -15.32
C ALA A 345 -4.87 22.27 -15.04
N GLN A 346 -5.41 23.17 -14.20
CA GLN A 346 -4.70 24.38 -13.79
C GLN A 346 -3.40 24.05 -13.04
N LEU A 347 -3.44 23.10 -12.11
CA LEU A 347 -2.25 22.67 -11.36
C LEU A 347 -1.19 22.07 -12.29
N LEU A 348 -1.58 21.23 -13.25
CA LEU A 348 -0.65 20.66 -14.23
C LEU A 348 0.00 21.74 -15.10
N SER A 349 -0.78 22.74 -15.51
CA SER A 349 -0.33 23.89 -16.31
C SER A 349 0.68 24.77 -15.56
N GLU A 350 0.37 25.13 -14.30
CA GLU A 350 1.18 26.02 -13.48
C GLU A 350 2.50 25.40 -13.00
N ASN A 351 2.53 24.07 -12.82
CA ASN A 351 3.71 23.36 -12.30
C ASN A 351 4.59 22.73 -13.41
N HIS A 352 4.54 23.31 -14.61
CA HIS A 352 5.45 23.01 -15.73
C HIS A 352 5.48 21.54 -16.18
N VAL A 353 4.33 20.84 -16.10
CA VAL A 353 4.25 19.43 -16.50
C VAL A 353 4.58 19.23 -17.99
N MET A 354 4.09 20.12 -18.86
CA MET A 354 4.33 20.03 -20.29
C MET A 354 5.84 20.10 -20.65
N PRO A 355 6.60 21.14 -20.25
CA PRO A 355 8.06 21.16 -20.41
C PRO A 355 8.79 19.95 -19.82
N ALA A 356 8.37 19.47 -18.64
CA ALA A 356 9.01 18.34 -17.98
C ALA A 356 8.85 17.02 -18.76
N LEU A 357 7.70 16.79 -19.37
CA LEU A 357 7.48 15.62 -20.23
C LEU A 357 8.23 15.77 -21.56
N LEU A 358 8.19 16.96 -22.17
CA LEU A 358 8.91 17.26 -23.41
C LEU A 358 10.44 17.18 -23.28
N TYR A 359 10.98 17.35 -22.07
CA TYR A 359 12.40 17.10 -21.80
C TYR A 359 12.89 15.71 -22.25
N TYR A 360 12.01 14.71 -22.23
CA TYR A 360 12.30 13.34 -22.65
C TYR A 360 12.13 13.12 -24.17
N VAL A 361 11.56 14.07 -24.92
CA VAL A 361 11.39 14.01 -26.38
C VAL A 361 12.70 14.43 -27.05
N LYS A 362 13.76 13.65 -26.80
CA LYS A 362 15.11 13.85 -27.36
C LYS A 362 15.90 12.57 -27.36
N GLN A 363 16.91 12.48 -28.20
CA GLN A 363 17.82 11.33 -28.19
C GLN A 363 18.56 11.20 -26.85
N ASN A 364 18.75 9.96 -26.39
CA ASN A 364 19.58 9.69 -25.23
C ASN A 364 21.05 9.94 -25.61
N GLN A 365 21.61 11.03 -25.11
CA GLN A 365 23.04 11.31 -25.22
C GLN A 365 23.77 10.48 -24.16
N LYS A 366 25.05 10.10 -24.38
CA LYS A 366 25.79 9.27 -23.42
C LYS A 366 25.60 9.79 -21.99
N PRO A 367 25.20 8.94 -21.03
CA PRO A 367 24.87 9.41 -19.68
C PRO A 367 26.09 10.07 -19.05
N GLY A 368 25.86 11.22 -18.42
CA GLY A 368 26.82 11.81 -17.50
C GLY A 368 26.89 10.98 -16.21
N PHE A 369 27.88 11.23 -15.36
CA PHE A 369 27.91 10.64 -14.01
C PHE A 369 27.75 11.76 -12.97
N PRO A 370 26.76 11.70 -12.06
CA PRO A 370 25.68 10.70 -11.91
C PRO A 370 24.48 10.97 -12.85
N ASP A 371 23.94 9.93 -13.48
CA ASP A 371 22.71 9.97 -14.31
C ASP A 371 22.06 8.58 -14.43
N TRP A 372 20.86 8.51 -15.00
CA TRP A 372 20.17 7.24 -15.29
C TRP A 372 20.97 6.37 -16.24
N SER A 373 20.95 5.04 -16.03
CA SER A 373 21.47 4.12 -17.03
C SER A 373 20.69 4.23 -18.35
N ALA A 374 21.29 3.85 -19.48
CA ALA A 374 20.62 3.92 -20.78
C ALA A 374 19.27 3.17 -20.82
N ALA A 375 19.16 2.05 -20.08
CA ALA A 375 17.92 1.28 -19.97
C ALA A 375 16.87 1.99 -19.11
N GLN A 376 17.27 2.57 -17.97
CA GLN A 376 16.36 3.36 -17.12
C GLN A 376 15.89 4.62 -17.85
N TYR A 377 16.80 5.33 -18.52
CA TYR A 377 16.44 6.52 -19.31
C TYR A 377 15.45 6.18 -20.42
N GLU A 378 15.67 5.09 -21.16
CA GLU A 378 14.72 4.63 -22.19
C GLU A 378 13.32 4.37 -21.59
N GLU A 379 13.25 3.70 -20.44
CA GLU A 379 11.97 3.43 -19.77
C GLU A 379 11.26 4.70 -19.32
N LEU A 380 11.98 5.64 -18.70
CA LEU A 380 11.44 6.95 -18.31
C LEU A 380 11.02 7.76 -19.53
N GLN A 381 11.79 7.72 -20.62
CA GLN A 381 11.47 8.41 -21.87
C GLN A 381 10.16 7.90 -22.46
N LEU A 382 10.04 6.58 -22.65
CA LEU A 382 8.83 6.00 -23.23
C LEU A 382 7.61 6.24 -22.34
N HIS A 383 7.79 6.16 -21.02
CA HIS A 383 6.72 6.47 -20.08
C HIS A 383 6.31 7.95 -20.13
N ALA A 384 7.27 8.88 -20.16
CA ALA A 384 6.98 10.32 -20.27
C ALA A 384 6.21 10.65 -21.55
N ILE A 385 6.57 10.07 -22.70
CA ILE A 385 5.86 10.28 -23.97
C ILE A 385 4.46 9.65 -23.92
N ALA A 386 4.31 8.49 -23.28
CA ALA A 386 2.98 7.89 -23.06
C ALA A 386 2.08 8.77 -22.18
N VAL A 387 2.64 9.40 -21.14
CA VAL A 387 1.93 10.36 -20.29
C VAL A 387 1.62 11.65 -21.05
N LEU A 388 2.53 12.12 -21.90
CA LEU A 388 2.32 13.28 -22.77
C LEU A 388 1.08 13.10 -23.64
N ALA A 389 0.84 11.90 -24.17
CA ALA A 389 -0.38 11.59 -24.94
C ALA A 389 -1.68 11.69 -24.12
N SER A 390 -1.62 11.69 -22.79
CA SER A 390 -2.79 11.91 -21.92
C SER A 390 -2.89 13.37 -21.46
N VAL A 391 -1.76 14.02 -21.19
CA VAL A 391 -1.71 15.40 -20.68
C VAL A 391 -1.87 16.45 -21.78
N ALA A 392 -1.32 16.21 -22.97
CA ALA A 392 -1.29 17.19 -24.05
C ALA A 392 -2.69 17.64 -24.52
N PRO A 393 -3.68 16.74 -24.66
CA PRO A 393 -5.03 17.15 -25.05
C PRO A 393 -5.72 18.06 -24.02
N VAL A 394 -5.31 17.99 -22.75
CA VAL A 394 -5.87 18.78 -21.65
C VAL A 394 -5.18 20.14 -21.54
N LEU A 395 -3.94 20.24 -22.02
CA LEU A 395 -3.08 21.42 -21.92
C LEU A 395 -2.65 21.94 -23.30
N VAL A 396 -3.58 22.04 -24.25
CA VAL A 396 -3.30 22.39 -25.66
C VAL A 396 -2.56 23.71 -25.80
N ASP A 397 -2.95 24.75 -25.05
CA ASP A 397 -2.26 26.04 -25.07
C ASP A 397 -0.79 25.91 -24.67
N LYS A 398 -0.52 25.11 -23.63
CA LYS A 398 0.85 24.85 -23.18
C LYS A 398 1.61 24.00 -24.18
N TYR A 399 0.96 23.00 -24.77
CA TYR A 399 1.52 22.15 -25.83
C TYR A 399 2.03 22.98 -27.01
N LEU A 400 1.19 23.88 -27.54
CA LEU A 400 1.53 24.78 -28.63
C LEU A 400 2.62 25.78 -28.23
N SER A 401 2.51 26.40 -27.06
CA SER A 401 3.52 27.36 -26.57
C SER A 401 4.90 26.74 -26.37
N CYS A 402 4.97 25.43 -26.11
CA CYS A 402 6.22 24.68 -25.97
C CYS A 402 6.73 24.11 -27.29
N GLN A 403 6.12 24.44 -28.44
CA GLN A 403 6.49 23.93 -29.76
C GLN A 403 6.52 22.40 -29.82
N ALA A 404 5.58 21.74 -29.14
CA ALA A 404 5.60 20.30 -28.95
C ALA A 404 5.50 19.51 -30.28
N ASN A 405 4.75 20.02 -31.26
CA ASN A 405 4.71 19.46 -32.62
C ASN A 405 6.13 19.38 -33.22
N THR A 406 6.90 20.47 -33.14
CA THR A 406 8.27 20.54 -33.66
C THR A 406 9.17 19.51 -33.00
N LEU A 407 9.13 19.43 -31.67
CA LEU A 407 9.94 18.46 -30.92
C LEU A 407 9.59 17.02 -31.28
N LEU A 408 8.30 16.69 -31.42
CA LEU A 408 7.85 15.36 -31.79
C LEU A 408 8.22 14.98 -33.23
N LEU A 409 8.08 15.91 -34.18
CA LEU A 409 8.48 15.67 -35.58
C LEU A 409 10.00 15.48 -35.72
N MET A 410 10.81 16.30 -35.05
CA MET A 410 12.27 16.11 -35.02
C MET A 410 12.66 14.79 -34.36
N PHE A 411 11.94 14.39 -33.30
CA PHE A 411 12.20 13.12 -32.63
C PHE A 411 11.79 11.92 -33.50
N LEU A 412 10.72 12.03 -34.30
CA LEU A 412 10.33 11.05 -35.30
C LEU A 412 11.36 10.91 -36.43
N GLU A 413 11.95 12.02 -36.87
CA GLU A 413 13.06 12.01 -37.84
C GLU A 413 14.25 11.19 -37.31
N TRP A 414 14.63 11.41 -36.05
CA TRP A 414 15.64 10.57 -35.38
C TRP A 414 15.23 9.10 -35.29
N CYS A 415 13.94 8.79 -35.10
CA CYS A 415 13.43 7.42 -35.07
C CYS A 415 13.62 6.69 -36.41
N THR A 416 13.53 7.41 -37.53
CA THR A 416 13.79 6.88 -38.88
C THR A 416 15.26 6.91 -39.28
N GLY A 417 16.08 7.75 -38.62
CA GLY A 417 17.50 7.91 -38.91
C GLY A 417 18.39 6.75 -38.45
N GLN A 418 19.61 6.73 -38.99
CA GLN A 418 20.64 5.72 -38.70
C GLN A 418 21.41 5.98 -37.39
N ASP A 419 21.07 7.04 -36.65
CA ASP A 419 21.73 7.38 -35.39
C ASP A 419 21.71 6.22 -34.39
N PRO A 420 22.76 6.08 -33.56
CA PRO A 420 22.88 4.96 -32.64
C PRO A 420 21.74 4.93 -31.63
N PHE A 421 21.29 3.72 -31.31
CA PHE A 421 20.30 3.45 -30.28
C PHE A 421 20.96 2.67 -29.14
N PHE A 422 20.84 3.21 -27.92
CA PHE A 422 21.48 2.64 -26.72
C PHE A 422 20.50 1.95 -25.76
N GLY A 423 19.20 1.92 -26.11
CA GLY A 423 18.17 1.27 -25.31
C GLY A 423 18.23 -0.26 -25.40
N ARG A 424 17.55 -0.92 -24.45
CA ARG A 424 17.41 -2.37 -24.37
C ARG A 424 16.03 -2.88 -24.82
N GLY A 425 14.99 -2.04 -24.78
CA GLY A 425 13.63 -2.42 -25.19
C GLY A 425 12.97 -3.52 -24.33
N ASN A 426 13.38 -3.63 -23.06
CA ASN A 426 12.89 -4.66 -22.13
C ASN A 426 11.80 -4.14 -21.18
N SER A 427 11.51 -2.84 -21.19
CA SER A 427 10.48 -2.24 -20.34
C SER A 427 9.08 -2.48 -20.89
N PHE A 428 8.06 -2.30 -20.05
CA PHE A 428 6.65 -2.43 -20.44
C PHE A 428 6.33 -1.58 -21.69
N HIS A 429 6.69 -0.30 -21.67
CA HIS A 429 6.54 0.60 -22.81
C HIS A 429 7.53 0.27 -23.95
N GLY A 430 8.65 -0.39 -23.67
CA GLY A 430 9.64 -0.82 -24.67
C GLY A 430 9.25 -2.03 -25.52
N THR A 431 8.10 -2.65 -25.26
CA THR A 431 7.63 -3.85 -26.00
C THR A 431 7.68 -3.64 -27.51
N GLY A 432 8.36 -4.54 -28.22
CA GLY A 432 8.58 -4.48 -29.68
C GLY A 432 9.71 -3.54 -30.15
N GLY A 433 10.32 -2.79 -29.22
CA GLY A 433 11.42 -1.84 -29.47
C GLY A 433 12.83 -2.41 -29.26
N ARG A 434 12.99 -3.72 -29.02
CA ARG A 434 14.32 -4.31 -28.73
C ARG A 434 15.30 -4.04 -29.87
N GLY A 435 16.37 -3.29 -29.56
CA GLY A 435 17.43 -2.93 -30.50
C GLY A 435 17.01 -1.96 -31.61
N ASN A 436 15.87 -1.29 -31.49
CA ASN A 436 15.36 -0.37 -32.50
C ASN A 436 14.55 0.79 -31.87
N LYS A 437 14.11 1.75 -32.69
CA LYS A 437 13.41 2.97 -32.24
C LYS A 437 11.88 2.91 -32.41
N LEU A 438 11.30 1.73 -32.67
CA LEU A 438 9.87 1.59 -32.97
C LEU A 438 8.98 1.95 -31.78
N ALA A 439 9.41 1.67 -30.55
CA ALA A 439 8.66 2.03 -29.37
C ALA A 439 8.55 3.57 -29.23
N GLN A 440 9.66 4.29 -29.45
CA GLN A 440 9.72 5.75 -29.42
C GLN A 440 8.85 6.35 -30.53
N MET A 441 8.94 5.79 -31.75
CA MET A 441 8.10 6.18 -32.88
C MET A 441 6.62 6.01 -32.55
N ARG A 442 6.22 4.84 -32.03
CA ARG A 442 4.84 4.54 -31.64
C ARG A 442 4.30 5.57 -30.64
N TYR A 443 4.98 5.82 -29.52
CA TYR A 443 4.44 6.74 -28.51
C TYR A 443 4.45 8.19 -28.98
N SER A 444 5.41 8.59 -29.82
CA SER A 444 5.43 9.94 -30.40
C SER A 444 4.24 10.17 -31.33
N LEU A 445 3.93 9.19 -32.18
CA LEU A 445 2.73 9.20 -33.01
C LEU A 445 1.46 9.16 -32.17
N ARG A 446 1.43 8.39 -31.08
CA ARG A 446 0.30 8.37 -30.14
C ARG A 446 0.06 9.74 -29.49
N ALA A 447 1.14 10.46 -29.15
CA ALA A 447 1.06 11.82 -28.63
C ALA A 447 0.51 12.80 -29.68
N LEU A 448 1.04 12.79 -30.91
CA LEU A 448 0.50 13.60 -32.02
C LEU A 448 -0.97 13.28 -32.29
N ARG A 449 -1.31 11.99 -32.37
CA ARG A 449 -2.70 11.54 -32.54
C ARG A 449 -3.61 12.10 -31.46
N SER A 450 -3.19 12.09 -30.20
CA SER A 450 -4.03 12.51 -29.07
C SER A 450 -4.46 13.97 -29.17
N VAL A 451 -3.57 14.87 -29.63
CA VAL A 451 -3.88 16.29 -29.80
C VAL A 451 -4.62 16.56 -31.10
N VAL A 452 -4.28 15.86 -32.19
CA VAL A 452 -4.98 15.97 -33.48
C VAL A 452 -6.44 15.51 -33.35
N ALA A 453 -6.72 14.53 -32.49
CA ALA A 453 -8.09 14.06 -32.22
C ALA A 453 -9.00 15.12 -31.58
N LEU A 454 -8.45 16.27 -31.14
CA LEU A 454 -9.25 17.39 -30.68
C LEU A 454 -9.86 18.22 -31.81
N TYR A 455 -9.42 18.02 -33.07
CA TYR A 455 -9.82 18.84 -34.22
C TYR A 455 -9.56 20.33 -34.00
N ASP A 456 -8.48 20.65 -33.30
CA ASP A 456 -8.04 22.03 -33.07
C ASP A 456 -7.26 22.55 -34.29
N ASP A 457 -7.78 23.61 -34.93
CA ASP A 457 -7.19 24.18 -36.15
C ASP A 457 -5.76 24.68 -35.94
N ALA A 458 -5.45 25.26 -34.78
CA ALA A 458 -4.10 25.78 -34.52
C ALA A 458 -3.09 24.64 -34.43
N VAL A 459 -3.47 23.51 -33.81
CA VAL A 459 -2.67 22.29 -33.80
C VAL A 459 -2.46 21.76 -35.22
N SER A 460 -3.54 21.61 -36.00
CA SER A 460 -3.48 21.04 -37.35
C SER A 460 -2.70 21.91 -38.32
N ILE A 461 -2.94 23.23 -38.35
CA ILE A 461 -2.20 24.18 -39.19
C ILE A 461 -0.72 24.16 -38.82
N ASN A 462 -0.39 24.29 -37.52
CA ASN A 462 0.99 24.28 -37.07
C ASN A 462 1.73 22.98 -37.44
N LEU A 463 1.06 21.83 -37.39
CA LEU A 463 1.63 20.54 -37.76
C LEU A 463 1.83 20.43 -39.28
N CYS A 464 0.87 20.89 -40.08
CA CYS A 464 0.95 20.92 -41.55
C CYS A 464 2.07 21.85 -42.04
N ASP A 465 2.19 23.06 -41.48
CA ASP A 465 3.22 24.04 -41.85
C ASP A 465 4.64 23.53 -41.62
N GLN A 466 4.80 22.56 -40.72
CA GLN A 466 6.07 21.90 -40.42
C GLN A 466 6.35 20.68 -41.32
N GLY A 467 5.53 20.43 -42.34
CA GLY A 467 5.75 19.34 -43.30
C GLY A 467 5.37 17.96 -42.77
N ALA A 468 4.54 17.87 -41.72
CA ALA A 468 4.18 16.59 -41.10
C ALA A 468 3.56 15.59 -42.07
N ILE A 469 2.76 16.03 -43.04
CA ILE A 469 2.12 15.12 -44.02
C ILE A 469 3.17 14.32 -44.78
N SER A 470 4.19 14.99 -45.34
CA SER A 470 5.26 14.31 -46.08
C SER A 470 6.02 13.35 -45.18
N GLN A 471 6.42 13.79 -43.99
CA GLN A 471 7.16 12.98 -43.04
C GLN A 471 6.37 11.73 -42.61
N LEU A 472 5.08 11.89 -42.31
CA LEU A 472 4.20 10.80 -41.90
C LEU A 472 3.99 9.78 -43.02
N LEU A 473 3.87 10.23 -44.28
CA LEU A 473 3.79 9.33 -45.44
C LEU A 473 5.07 8.51 -45.61
N ASP A 474 6.23 9.10 -45.38
CA ASP A 474 7.50 8.37 -45.46
C ASP A 474 7.67 7.36 -44.32
N ILE A 475 7.25 7.71 -43.11
CA ILE A 475 7.18 6.76 -41.98
C ILE A 475 6.17 5.64 -42.28
N LEU A 476 5.04 5.94 -42.92
CA LEU A 476 4.03 4.94 -43.28
C LEU A 476 4.59 3.93 -44.30
N LYS A 477 5.31 4.39 -45.33
CA LYS A 477 6.01 3.52 -46.29
C LYS A 477 7.04 2.64 -45.57
N TYR A 478 7.86 3.23 -44.70
CA TYR A 478 8.82 2.50 -43.88
C TYR A 478 8.15 1.41 -43.03
N ALA A 479 7.04 1.73 -42.36
CA ALA A 479 6.28 0.79 -41.54
C ALA A 479 5.65 -0.32 -42.40
N ALA A 480 5.11 0.02 -43.58
CA ALA A 480 4.56 -0.95 -44.54
C ALA A 480 5.62 -1.94 -45.02
N ASP A 481 6.82 -1.47 -45.37
CA ASP A 481 7.90 -2.35 -45.80
C ASP A 481 8.38 -3.28 -44.68
N LYS A 482 8.50 -2.78 -43.44
CA LYS A 482 8.78 -3.61 -42.27
C LYS A 482 7.71 -4.68 -42.00
N SER A 483 6.43 -4.35 -42.21
CA SER A 483 5.34 -5.32 -42.00
C SER A 483 5.40 -6.50 -42.96
N LYS A 484 5.94 -6.30 -44.18
CA LYS A 484 6.17 -7.38 -45.16
C LYS A 484 7.27 -8.35 -44.71
N GLU A 485 8.26 -7.86 -43.98
CA GLU A 485 9.35 -8.70 -43.44
C GLU A 485 8.90 -9.50 -42.21
N LYS A 486 8.18 -8.84 -41.29
CA LYS A 486 7.65 -9.47 -40.09
C LYS A 486 6.46 -8.68 -39.54
N GLU A 487 5.30 -9.30 -39.51
CA GLU A 487 4.11 -8.71 -38.91
C GLU A 487 4.31 -8.53 -37.39
N SER A 488 4.09 -7.30 -36.92
CA SER A 488 4.30 -6.90 -35.53
C SER A 488 3.19 -5.95 -35.13
N THR A 489 2.56 -6.21 -33.98
CA THR A 489 1.49 -5.35 -33.42
C THR A 489 1.92 -3.89 -33.33
N VAL A 490 3.18 -3.62 -32.98
CA VAL A 490 3.72 -2.25 -32.88
C VAL A 490 3.71 -1.54 -34.24
N VAL A 491 4.00 -2.26 -35.32
CA VAL A 491 4.00 -1.68 -36.67
C VAL A 491 2.58 -1.36 -37.12
N LEU A 492 1.61 -2.22 -36.80
CA LEU A 492 0.19 -1.97 -37.06
C LEU A 492 -0.32 -0.76 -36.27
N GLU A 493 0.08 -0.63 -35.00
CA GLU A 493 -0.26 0.54 -34.16
C GLU A 493 0.30 1.84 -34.75
N ILE A 494 1.56 1.81 -35.24
CA ILE A 494 2.19 2.95 -35.93
C ILE A 494 1.39 3.33 -37.19
N GLN A 495 1.06 2.35 -38.04
CA GLN A 495 0.28 2.58 -39.26
C GLN A 495 -1.09 3.18 -38.95
N ALA A 496 -1.81 2.62 -37.96
CA ALA A 496 -3.13 3.09 -37.56
C ALA A 496 -3.11 4.53 -37.00
N ASP A 497 -2.08 4.88 -36.22
CA ASP A 497 -1.92 6.25 -35.71
C ASP A 497 -1.62 7.23 -36.84
N ILE A 498 -0.73 6.87 -37.77
CA ILE A 498 -0.40 7.73 -38.93
C ILE A 498 -1.62 7.95 -39.81
N LEU A 499 -2.33 6.89 -40.19
CA LEU A 499 -3.50 6.98 -41.06
C LEU A 499 -4.59 7.85 -40.43
N PHE A 500 -4.78 7.77 -39.12
CA PHE A 500 -5.71 8.65 -38.42
C PHE A 500 -5.25 10.11 -38.43
N ILE A 501 -3.98 10.38 -38.13
CA ILE A 501 -3.45 11.75 -38.14
C ILE A 501 -3.63 12.35 -39.55
N LEU A 502 -3.22 11.63 -40.59
CA LEU A 502 -3.38 12.06 -41.98
C LEU A 502 -4.85 12.29 -42.35
N SER A 503 -5.75 11.39 -41.93
CA SER A 503 -7.20 11.53 -42.14
C SER A 503 -7.70 12.87 -41.60
N VAL A 504 -7.35 13.22 -40.36
CA VAL A 504 -7.80 14.47 -39.73
C VAL A 504 -7.16 15.68 -40.39
N LEU A 505 -5.84 15.63 -40.66
CA LEU A 505 -5.12 16.76 -41.27
C LEU A 505 -5.63 17.10 -42.69
N CYS A 506 -6.14 16.10 -43.41
CA CYS A 506 -6.64 16.24 -44.76
C CYS A 506 -8.16 16.41 -44.84
N GLU A 507 -8.94 16.18 -43.78
CA GLU A 507 -10.41 16.02 -43.85
C GLU A 507 -11.12 17.12 -44.65
N ASN A 508 -10.72 18.38 -44.42
CA ASN A 508 -11.35 19.58 -44.99
C ASN A 508 -10.45 20.38 -45.97
N ASP A 509 -9.32 19.82 -46.41
CA ASP A 509 -8.38 20.54 -47.28
C ASP A 509 -8.02 19.72 -48.53
N VAL A 510 -8.49 20.19 -49.69
CA VAL A 510 -8.30 19.53 -51.00
C VAL A 510 -6.85 19.59 -51.48
N HIS A 511 -6.06 20.59 -51.06
CA HIS A 511 -4.65 20.68 -51.43
C HIS A 511 -3.79 19.69 -50.63
N ARG A 512 -4.24 19.30 -49.44
CA ARG A 512 -3.56 18.31 -48.58
C ARG A 512 -3.92 16.86 -48.94
N LYS A 513 -5.11 16.62 -49.51
CA LYS A 513 -5.53 15.32 -50.05
C LYS A 513 -4.80 15.00 -51.35
#